data_AF-N9C8Y6-F1
#
_entry.id   AF-N9C8Y6-F1
#
_cell.length_a   1.000
_cell.length_b   1.000
_cell.length_c   1.000
_cell.angle_alpha   90.00
_cell.angle_beta   90.00
_cell.angle_gamma   90.00
#
_symmetry.space_group_name_H-M   'P 1'
#
loop_
_entity.id
_entity.type
_entity.pdbx_description
1 polymer ?
#
loop_
_entity_poly.entity_id
_entity_poly.type
_entity_poly.pdbx_seq_one_letter_code
_entity_poly.pdbx_strand_id
1 'polypeptide(L)'
;MSRNVFTAVRPKKSRMGCLSLMAVFLCGVSQIAAAGPTVDQLSDCLVKSTTAADKTAVLQWTFSALSAHPDLKAYSQVTDAQRTQLDKNLAQTLQRILTEQCSAQAKAVIKAEGMQAVGESFQELGSITGEEILKNPEVKSQLQGVLRYVDMNKLVMTFLTPELWNKLGSTRQ
;
A
#
# COMPACT_ATOMS: atom_id res chain seq x y z
N MET A 1 79.43 -23.89 -47.63
CA MET A 1 79.69 -23.28 -46.29
C MET A 1 78.62 -22.22 -46.09
N SER A 2 77.80 -22.15 -45.04
CA SER A 2 77.55 -22.99 -43.88
C SER A 2 76.10 -22.74 -43.45
N ARG A 3 75.46 -23.79 -42.92
CA ARG A 3 74.14 -23.78 -42.28
C ARG A 3 74.15 -22.87 -41.05
N ASN A 4 73.06 -22.16 -40.79
CA ASN A 4 72.68 -21.77 -39.43
C ASN A 4 71.22 -22.13 -39.20
N VAL A 5 71.04 -23.12 -38.34
CA VAL A 5 69.78 -23.65 -37.84
C VAL A 5 69.40 -22.81 -36.63
N PHE A 6 68.27 -22.11 -36.68
CA PHE A 6 67.63 -21.56 -35.48
C PHE A 6 66.32 -22.30 -35.24
N THR A 7 66.39 -23.26 -34.32
CA THR A 7 65.23 -23.92 -33.71
C THR A 7 64.51 -22.93 -32.80
N ALA A 8 63.30 -22.52 -33.17
CA ALA A 8 62.44 -21.70 -32.33
C ALA A 8 61.69 -22.58 -31.31
N VAL A 9 62.00 -22.39 -30.04
CA VAL A 9 61.33 -23.00 -28.89
C VAL A 9 59.93 -22.40 -28.73
N ARG A 10 58.87 -23.23 -28.78
CA ARG A 10 57.49 -22.83 -28.47
C ARG A 10 57.30 -22.73 -26.95
N PRO A 11 56.87 -21.59 -26.38
CA PRO A 11 56.38 -21.55 -25.02
C PRO A 11 54.89 -21.95 -24.98
N LYS A 12 54.62 -22.97 -24.17
CA LYS A 12 53.31 -23.52 -23.81
C LYS A 12 52.58 -22.53 -22.90
N LYS A 13 51.63 -21.73 -23.43
CA LYS A 13 50.83 -20.82 -22.61
C LYS A 13 49.75 -21.60 -21.85
N SER A 14 49.96 -21.62 -20.54
CA SER A 14 49.16 -22.22 -19.48
C SER A 14 47.70 -21.73 -19.52
N ARG A 15 46.75 -22.69 -19.55
CA ARG A 15 45.33 -22.46 -19.32
C ARG A 15 45.08 -22.46 -17.81
N MET A 16 45.32 -21.35 -17.12
CA MET A 16 44.82 -21.18 -15.76
C MET A 16 44.87 -19.72 -15.35
N GLY A 17 43.72 -19.16 -14.95
CA GLY A 17 43.64 -17.85 -14.31
C GLY A 17 42.90 -16.78 -15.11
N CYS A 18 41.57 -16.89 -15.20
CA CYS A 18 40.68 -15.73 -15.24
C CYS A 18 39.24 -16.14 -14.87
N LEU A 19 39.10 -16.80 -13.72
CA LEU A 19 37.81 -17.02 -13.06
C LEU A 19 37.86 -16.22 -11.76
N SER A 20 37.66 -14.91 -11.86
CA SER A 20 37.27 -14.01 -10.76
C SER A 20 37.37 -12.56 -11.25
N LEU A 21 36.35 -12.06 -11.93
CA LEU A 21 36.09 -10.61 -11.91
C LEU A 21 34.59 -10.35 -12.12
N MET A 22 33.98 -9.84 -11.05
CA MET A 22 32.72 -9.08 -10.99
C MET A 22 31.41 -9.83 -11.23
N ALA A 23 31.05 -10.68 -10.27
CA ALA A 23 29.66 -10.90 -9.88
C ALA A 23 29.40 -10.13 -8.57
N VAL A 24 29.31 -8.80 -8.62
CA VAL A 24 28.97 -7.98 -7.45
C VAL A 24 28.10 -6.79 -7.90
N PHE A 25 26.99 -6.60 -7.17
CA PHE A 25 26.03 -5.48 -7.21
C PHE A 25 24.87 -5.53 -8.22
N LEU A 26 24.02 -6.55 -8.11
CA LEU A 26 22.56 -6.34 -8.18
C LEU A 26 21.96 -6.42 -6.76
N CYS A 27 22.39 -5.53 -5.87
CA CYS A 27 21.57 -5.18 -4.72
C CYS A 27 20.76 -3.95 -5.15
N GLY A 28 19.57 -4.20 -5.71
CA GLY A 28 18.59 -3.16 -5.91
C GLY A 28 18.28 -2.54 -4.56
N VAL A 29 18.66 -1.27 -4.39
CA VAL A 29 18.19 -0.44 -3.29
C VAL A 29 16.68 -0.33 -3.52
N SER A 30 15.88 -1.12 -2.81
CA SER A 30 14.46 -0.86 -2.71
C SER A 30 14.33 0.50 -2.03
N GLN A 31 14.16 1.55 -2.83
CA GLN A 31 13.75 2.85 -2.31
C GLN A 31 12.41 2.60 -1.62
N ILE A 32 12.42 2.57 -0.30
CA ILE A 32 11.20 2.74 0.47
C ILE A 32 10.69 4.10 0.01
N ALA A 33 9.59 4.11 -0.73
CA ALA A 33 8.89 5.32 -1.11
C ALA A 33 8.31 5.91 0.18
N ALA A 34 9.14 6.62 0.93
CA ALA A 34 8.66 7.55 1.92
C ALA A 34 7.97 8.67 1.14
N ALA A 35 6.69 8.89 1.43
CA ALA A 35 5.93 10.02 0.91
C ALA A 35 6.80 11.28 1.00
N GLY A 36 6.94 11.99 -0.13
CA GLY A 36 7.65 13.25 -0.10
C GLY A 36 6.91 14.27 0.77
N PRO A 37 7.58 15.36 1.19
CA PRO A 37 6.94 16.39 2.00
C PRO A 37 5.71 17.03 1.33
N THR A 38 5.57 16.92 0.00
CA THR A 38 4.38 17.40 -0.70
C THR A 38 3.19 16.46 -0.56
N VAL A 39 3.42 15.14 -0.53
CA VAL A 39 2.39 14.12 -0.28
C VAL A 39 1.83 14.26 1.13
N ASP A 40 2.69 14.50 2.12
CA ASP A 40 2.28 14.76 3.52
C ASP A 40 1.40 16.01 3.62
N GLN A 41 1.79 17.11 2.97
CA GLN A 41 1.00 18.35 2.96
C GLN A 41 -0.38 18.18 2.32
N LEU A 42 -0.46 17.39 1.24
CA LEU A 42 -1.74 17.07 0.63
C LEU A 42 -2.56 16.14 1.56
N SER A 43 -1.93 15.13 2.19
CA SER A 43 -2.58 14.26 3.18
C SER A 43 -3.23 15.06 4.30
N ASP A 44 -2.47 15.97 4.92
CA ASP A 44 -2.96 16.89 5.95
C ASP A 44 -4.15 17.72 5.48
N CYS A 45 -4.09 18.23 4.26
CA CYS A 45 -5.18 19.03 3.69
C CYS A 45 -6.44 18.18 3.45
N LEU A 46 -6.28 16.97 2.93
CA LEU A 46 -7.37 16.02 2.69
C LEU A 46 -8.07 15.67 4.01
N VAL A 47 -7.31 15.34 5.06
CA VAL A 47 -7.86 15.03 6.39
C VAL A 47 -8.67 16.20 6.95
N LYS A 48 -8.17 17.43 6.83
CA LYS A 48 -8.84 18.65 7.35
C LYS A 48 -10.03 19.11 6.51
N SER A 49 -10.00 18.88 5.21
CA SER A 49 -11.01 19.38 4.26
C SER A 49 -12.18 18.42 4.04
N THR A 50 -12.02 17.15 4.45
CA THR A 50 -13.04 16.11 4.30
C THR A 50 -14.10 16.23 5.40
N THR A 51 -15.36 16.38 5.00
CA THR A 51 -16.50 16.45 5.92
C THR A 51 -17.05 15.06 6.26
N ALA A 52 -17.94 14.96 7.26
CA ALA A 52 -18.66 13.71 7.56
C ALA A 52 -19.51 13.21 6.37
N ALA A 53 -20.08 14.15 5.59
CA ALA A 53 -20.82 13.81 4.38
C ALA A 53 -19.91 13.23 3.30
N ASP A 54 -18.70 13.78 3.14
CA ASP A 54 -17.70 13.25 2.20
C ASP A 54 -17.25 11.84 2.58
N LYS A 55 -16.95 11.60 3.86
CA LYS A 55 -16.64 10.26 4.37
C LYS A 55 -17.76 9.27 4.08
N THR A 56 -19.01 9.69 4.23
CA THR A 56 -20.20 8.87 3.91
C THR A 56 -20.29 8.58 2.41
N ALA A 57 -20.06 9.57 1.55
CA ALA A 57 -20.04 9.38 0.10
C ALA A 57 -18.95 8.38 -0.32
N VAL A 58 -17.73 8.52 0.23
CA VAL A 58 -16.61 7.59 0.00
C VAL A 58 -16.95 6.18 0.48
N LEU A 59 -17.52 6.03 1.68
CA LEU A 59 -17.96 4.75 2.23
C LEU A 59 -18.97 4.04 1.30
N GLN A 60 -20.05 4.75 0.95
CA GLN A 60 -21.13 4.20 0.12
C GLN A 60 -20.63 3.83 -1.27
N TRP A 61 -19.82 4.71 -1.87
CA TRP A 61 -19.19 4.43 -3.15
C TRP A 61 -18.27 3.22 -3.07
N THR A 62 -17.45 3.10 -2.03
CA THR A 62 -16.52 1.97 -1.85
C THR A 62 -17.27 0.65 -1.77
N PHE A 63 -18.34 0.57 -0.97
CA PHE A 63 -19.19 -0.63 -0.91
C PHE A 63 -19.81 -0.95 -2.27
N SER A 64 -20.38 0.05 -2.95
CA SER A 64 -20.97 -0.09 -4.28
C SER A 64 -19.95 -0.63 -5.31
N ALA A 65 -18.75 -0.04 -5.35
CA ALA A 65 -17.65 -0.42 -6.24
C ALA A 65 -17.19 -1.85 -5.96
N LEU A 66 -16.92 -2.20 -4.70
CA LEU A 66 -16.53 -3.56 -4.30
C LEU A 66 -17.62 -4.58 -4.68
N SER A 67 -18.89 -4.24 -4.46
CA SER A 67 -20.01 -5.12 -4.82
C SER A 67 -20.17 -5.38 -6.33
N ALA A 68 -19.43 -4.68 -7.19
CA ALA A 68 -19.36 -4.99 -8.61
C ALA A 68 -18.56 -6.28 -8.90
N HIS A 69 -17.70 -6.71 -7.96
CA HIS A 69 -16.91 -7.93 -8.11
C HIS A 69 -17.83 -9.15 -8.27
N PRO A 70 -17.58 -10.07 -9.23
CA PRO A 70 -18.43 -11.22 -9.48
C PRO A 70 -18.72 -12.05 -8.21
N ASP A 71 -17.71 -12.29 -7.38
CA ASP A 71 -17.84 -13.06 -6.13
C ASP A 71 -18.63 -12.32 -5.03
N LEU A 72 -18.82 -11.01 -5.16
CA LEU A 72 -19.57 -10.20 -4.19
C LEU A 72 -21.00 -9.91 -4.64
N LYS A 73 -21.34 -10.21 -5.90
CA LYS A 73 -22.64 -9.87 -6.51
C LYS A 73 -23.84 -10.45 -5.75
N ALA A 74 -23.69 -11.64 -5.17
CA ALA A 74 -24.76 -12.29 -4.40
C ALA A 74 -25.08 -11.60 -3.07
N TYR A 75 -24.17 -10.75 -2.57
CA TYR A 75 -24.29 -10.11 -1.25
C TYR A 75 -24.76 -8.65 -1.34
N SER A 76 -25.09 -8.15 -2.54
CA SER A 76 -25.45 -6.76 -2.77
C SER A 76 -26.59 -6.63 -3.76
N GLN A 77 -27.44 -5.62 -3.54
CA GLN A 77 -28.56 -5.26 -4.42
C GLN A 77 -28.43 -3.84 -4.98
N VAL A 78 -27.21 -3.31 -5.04
CA VAL A 78 -26.96 -1.95 -5.57
C VAL A 78 -27.27 -1.92 -7.07
N THR A 79 -28.30 -1.15 -7.43
CA THR A 79 -28.78 -0.93 -8.81
C THR A 79 -27.84 -0.01 -9.61
N ASP A 80 -27.90 -0.08 -10.93
CA ASP A 80 -27.08 0.78 -11.81
C ASP A 80 -27.35 2.27 -11.63
N ALA A 81 -28.60 2.64 -11.33
CA ALA A 81 -28.98 4.02 -11.02
C ALA A 81 -28.32 4.49 -9.71
N GLN A 82 -28.30 3.65 -8.67
CA GLN A 82 -27.62 3.95 -7.42
C GLN A 82 -26.09 4.04 -7.62
N ARG A 83 -25.48 3.13 -8.40
CA ARG A 83 -24.05 3.18 -8.75
C ARG A 83 -23.71 4.52 -9.39
N THR A 84 -24.47 4.90 -10.42
CA THR A 84 -24.27 6.16 -11.14
C THR A 84 -24.41 7.37 -10.23
N GLN A 85 -25.36 7.38 -9.30
CA GLN A 85 -25.51 8.47 -8.34
C GLN A 85 -24.32 8.56 -7.37
N LEU A 86 -23.83 7.41 -6.89
CA LEU A 86 -22.67 7.35 -6.01
C LEU A 86 -21.38 7.79 -6.73
N ASP A 87 -21.19 7.43 -8.00
CA ASP A 87 -20.09 7.90 -8.83
C ASP A 87 -20.09 9.43 -8.95
N LYS A 88 -21.26 10.03 -9.22
CA LYS A 88 -21.42 11.49 -9.30
C LYS A 88 -21.10 12.16 -7.97
N ASN A 89 -21.60 11.61 -6.87
CA ASN A 89 -21.35 12.16 -5.54
C ASN A 89 -19.85 12.14 -5.21
N LEU A 90 -19.17 11.00 -5.42
CA LEU A 90 -17.74 10.91 -5.18
C LEU A 90 -16.95 11.85 -6.10
N ALA A 91 -17.29 11.92 -7.40
CA ALA A 91 -16.64 12.81 -8.34
C ALA A 91 -16.75 14.28 -7.91
N GLN A 92 -17.92 14.72 -7.45
CA GLN A 92 -18.13 16.06 -6.93
C GLN A 92 -17.29 16.33 -5.66
N THR A 93 -17.24 15.38 -4.73
CA THR A 93 -16.40 15.47 -3.52
C THR A 93 -14.92 15.60 -3.91
N LEU A 94 -14.40 14.72 -4.76
CA LEU A 94 -13.01 14.73 -5.19
C LEU A 94 -12.65 16.01 -5.94
N GLN A 95 -13.53 16.46 -6.85
CA GLN A 95 -13.34 17.70 -7.59
C GLN A 95 -13.23 18.88 -6.62
N ARG A 96 -14.22 19.07 -5.75
CA ARG A 96 -14.22 20.17 -4.77
C ARG A 96 -12.96 20.16 -3.90
N ILE A 97 -12.60 19.00 -3.35
CA ILE A 97 -11.43 18.87 -2.47
C ILE A 97 -10.14 19.19 -3.23
N LEU A 98 -9.91 18.58 -4.40
CA LEU A 98 -8.66 18.71 -5.13
C LEU A 98 -8.53 20.03 -5.89
N THR A 99 -9.61 20.64 -6.36
CA THR A 99 -9.55 21.85 -7.19
C THR A 99 -9.81 23.14 -6.42
N GLU A 100 -10.47 23.08 -5.26
CA GLU A 100 -10.83 24.27 -4.49
C GLU A 100 -10.09 24.29 -3.16
N GLN A 101 -10.22 23.25 -2.33
CA GLN A 101 -9.75 23.26 -0.95
C GLN A 101 -8.26 22.92 -0.80
N CYS A 102 -7.77 21.94 -1.56
CA CYS A 102 -6.40 21.42 -1.50
C CYS A 102 -5.62 21.64 -2.80
N SER A 103 -6.04 22.61 -3.61
CA SER A 103 -5.51 22.82 -4.96
C SER A 103 -4.04 23.18 -5.02
N ALA A 104 -3.54 23.92 -4.02
CA ALA A 104 -2.13 24.27 -3.95
C ALA A 104 -1.26 23.03 -3.69
N GLN A 105 -1.67 22.21 -2.73
CA GLN A 105 -0.98 20.99 -2.32
C GLN A 105 -1.06 19.92 -3.43
N ALA A 106 -2.22 19.76 -4.06
CA ALA A 106 -2.40 18.85 -5.19
C ALA A 106 -1.47 19.22 -6.37
N LYS A 107 -1.36 20.51 -6.71
CA LYS A 107 -0.42 20.99 -7.73
C LYS A 107 1.04 20.76 -7.32
N ALA A 108 1.37 20.92 -6.03
CA ALA A 108 2.72 20.69 -5.53
C ALA A 108 3.12 19.21 -5.68
N VAL A 109 2.25 18.27 -5.29
CA VAL A 109 2.46 16.83 -5.48
C VAL A 109 2.62 16.48 -6.95
N ILE A 110 1.71 16.94 -7.82
CA ILE A 110 1.79 16.66 -9.25
C ILE A 110 3.10 17.18 -9.86
N LYS A 111 3.56 18.36 -9.44
CA LYS A 111 4.79 18.96 -9.94
C LYS A 111 6.06 18.24 -9.46
N ALA A 112 6.07 17.78 -8.21
CA ALA A 112 7.24 17.19 -7.59
C ALA A 112 7.36 15.68 -7.85
N GLU A 113 6.23 14.96 -7.78
CA GLU A 113 6.18 13.50 -7.65
C GLU A 113 5.27 12.85 -8.70
N GLY A 114 4.48 13.64 -9.43
CA GLY A 114 3.62 13.18 -10.52
C GLY A 114 2.17 12.93 -10.10
N MET A 115 1.31 12.61 -11.08
CA MET A 115 -0.13 12.44 -10.86
C MET A 115 -0.43 11.22 -9.96
N GLN A 116 0.39 10.19 -10.04
CA GLN A 116 0.23 8.94 -9.31
C GLN A 116 0.39 9.14 -7.80
N ALA A 117 1.29 10.04 -7.40
CA ALA A 117 1.56 10.37 -6.00
C ALA A 117 0.37 11.07 -5.30
N VAL A 118 -0.57 11.66 -6.07
CA VAL A 118 -1.81 12.20 -5.49
C VAL A 118 -2.61 11.13 -4.76
N GLY A 119 -2.57 9.88 -5.25
CA GLY A 119 -3.24 8.74 -4.61
C GLY A 119 -2.64 8.39 -3.26
N GLU A 120 -1.33 8.55 -3.08
CA GLU A 120 -0.62 8.23 -1.84
C GLU A 120 -1.06 9.16 -0.70
N SER A 121 -1.37 10.43 -1.00
CA SER A 121 -1.89 11.39 -0.02
C SER A 121 -3.25 10.99 0.58
N PHE A 122 -4.01 10.09 -0.05
CA PHE A 122 -5.28 9.61 0.52
C PHE A 122 -5.12 8.53 1.58
N GLN A 123 -3.91 7.97 1.76
CA GLN A 123 -3.72 6.79 2.60
C GLN A 123 -4.03 7.06 4.08
N GLU A 124 -3.61 8.21 4.62
CA GLU A 124 -3.91 8.60 5.99
C GLU A 124 -5.41 8.84 6.20
N LEU A 125 -6.05 9.60 5.29
CA LEU A 125 -7.50 9.81 5.31
C LEU A 125 -8.25 8.46 5.28
N GLY A 126 -7.79 7.53 4.45
CA GLY A 126 -8.32 6.17 4.36
C GLY A 126 -8.17 5.40 5.66
N SER A 127 -7.00 5.47 6.31
CA SER A 127 -6.73 4.84 7.61
C SER A 127 -7.66 5.38 8.70
N ILE A 128 -7.74 6.70 8.84
CA ILE A 128 -8.60 7.37 9.84
C ILE A 128 -10.06 6.98 9.62
N THR A 129 -10.54 7.06 8.37
CA THR A 129 -11.92 6.72 8.03
C THR A 129 -12.20 5.22 8.25
N GLY A 130 -11.24 4.35 7.94
CA GLY A 130 -11.30 2.92 8.22
C GLY A 130 -11.47 2.63 9.71
N GLU A 131 -10.67 3.27 10.56
CA GLU A 131 -10.79 3.16 12.01
C GLU A 131 -12.15 3.67 12.53
N GLU A 132 -12.66 4.76 11.97
CA GLU A 132 -13.99 5.28 12.29
C GLU A 132 -15.10 4.28 11.94
N ILE A 133 -15.00 3.61 10.78
CA ILE A 133 -15.94 2.56 10.36
C ILE A 133 -15.97 1.41 11.37
N LEU A 134 -14.81 0.97 11.85
CA LEU A 134 -14.71 -0.12 12.83
C LEU A 134 -15.31 0.24 14.19
N LYS A 135 -15.43 1.54 14.50
CA LYS A 135 -16.09 2.03 15.72
C LYS A 135 -17.61 2.02 15.62
N ASN A 136 -18.20 1.87 14.42
CA ASN A 136 -19.64 1.73 14.27
C ASN A 136 -20.16 0.45 14.97
N PRO A 137 -21.20 0.53 15.83
CA PRO A 137 -21.69 -0.62 16.59
C PRO A 137 -22.14 -1.80 15.73
N GLU A 138 -22.80 -1.54 14.60
CA GLU A 138 -23.29 -2.58 13.69
C GLU A 138 -22.13 -3.31 13.01
N VAL A 139 -21.13 -2.59 12.51
CA VAL A 139 -19.91 -3.16 11.93
C VAL A 139 -19.13 -3.96 12.97
N LYS A 140 -18.95 -3.40 14.17
CA LYS A 140 -18.28 -4.09 15.27
C LYS A 140 -18.98 -5.40 15.64
N SER A 141 -20.32 -5.39 15.71
CA SER A 141 -21.13 -6.58 15.97
C SER A 141 -20.92 -7.66 14.89
N GLN A 142 -20.90 -7.26 13.62
CA GLN A 142 -20.63 -8.19 12.51
C GLN A 142 -19.24 -8.83 12.63
N LEU A 143 -18.21 -8.05 12.97
CA LEU A 143 -16.84 -8.56 13.16
C LEU A 143 -16.74 -9.51 14.35
N GLN A 144 -17.41 -9.20 15.46
CA GLN A 144 -17.50 -10.11 16.62
C GLN A 144 -18.21 -11.41 16.25
N GLY A 145 -19.15 -11.38 15.30
CA GLY A 145 -19.83 -12.56 14.79
C GLY A 145 -18.89 -13.65 14.27
N VAL A 146 -17.73 -13.27 13.74
CA VAL A 146 -16.67 -14.19 13.25
C VAL A 146 -16.05 -14.99 14.39
N LEU A 147 -15.92 -14.40 15.59
CA LEU A 147 -15.31 -15.05 16.75
C LEU A 147 -16.02 -16.33 17.17
N ARG A 148 -17.32 -16.47 16.84
CA ARG A 148 -18.09 -17.70 17.07
C ARG A 148 -17.60 -18.90 16.28
N TYR A 149 -16.87 -18.67 15.19
CA TYR A 149 -16.38 -19.71 14.28
C TYR A 149 -14.86 -19.91 14.37
N VAL A 150 -14.18 -19.09 15.17
CA VAL A 150 -12.72 -19.18 15.36
C VAL A 150 -12.43 -20.04 16.58
N ASP A 151 -11.53 -21.01 16.43
CA ASP A 151 -11.06 -21.84 17.54
C ASP A 151 -10.15 -21.03 18.45
N MET A 152 -10.75 -20.44 19.48
CA MET A 152 -10.04 -19.66 20.48
C MET A 152 -9.02 -20.50 21.25
N ASN A 153 -9.27 -21.80 21.46
CA ASN A 153 -8.29 -22.65 22.14
C ASN A 153 -7.04 -22.80 21.30
N LYS A 154 -7.18 -22.97 19.99
CA LYS A 154 -6.03 -23.04 19.08
C LYS A 154 -5.26 -21.72 19.04
N LEU A 155 -5.95 -20.57 18.99
CA LEU A 155 -5.29 -19.26 19.05
C LEU A 155 -4.54 -19.06 20.37
N VAL A 156 -5.19 -19.36 21.49
CA VAL A 156 -4.61 -19.28 22.84
C VAL A 156 -3.37 -20.17 22.94
N MET A 157 -3.47 -21.44 22.55
CA MET A 157 -2.32 -22.36 22.59
C MET A 157 -1.18 -21.96 21.67
N THR A 158 -1.49 -21.31 20.53
CA THR A 158 -0.47 -20.87 19.57
C THR A 158 0.25 -19.60 20.04
N PHE A 159 -0.48 -18.63 20.60
CA PHE A 159 0.03 -17.29 20.89
C PHE A 159 0.31 -17.01 22.36
N LEU A 160 -0.15 -17.84 23.30
CA LEU A 160 0.23 -17.74 24.71
C LEU A 160 1.56 -18.46 24.99
N THR A 161 2.59 -18.14 24.23
CA THR A 161 3.96 -18.53 24.58
C THR A 161 4.45 -17.64 25.74
N PRO A 162 5.39 -18.12 26.59
CA PRO A 162 5.94 -17.32 27.69
C PRO A 162 6.49 -15.96 27.25
N GLU A 163 7.10 -15.90 26.06
CA GLU A 163 7.66 -14.68 25.48
C GLU A 163 6.58 -13.64 25.13
N LEU A 164 5.48 -14.08 24.51
CA LEU A 164 4.36 -13.21 24.16
C LEU A 164 3.57 -12.76 25.39
N TRP A 165 3.43 -13.64 26.38
CA TRP A 165 2.80 -13.31 27.66
C TRP A 165 3.49 -12.15 28.37
N ASN A 166 4.83 -12.15 28.39
CA ASN A 166 5.62 -11.08 29.00
C ASN A 166 5.43 -9.74 28.27
N LYS A 167 5.28 -9.74 26.94
CA LYS A 167 4.98 -8.53 26.17
C LYS A 167 3.56 -8.02 26.39
N LEU A 168 2.57 -8.93 26.43
CA LEU A 168 1.17 -8.59 26.68
C LEU A 168 0.95 -8.05 28.11
N GLY A 169 1.70 -8.57 29.09
CA GLY A 169 1.70 -8.08 30.47
C GLY A 169 2.37 -6.71 30.61
N SER A 170 3.38 -6.40 29.79
CA SER A 170 4.08 -5.10 29.80
C SER A 170 3.25 -3.95 29.23
N THR A 171 2.25 -4.23 28.38
CA THR A 171 1.31 -3.23 27.83
C THR A 171 0.17 -2.84 28.78
N ARG A 172 0.15 -3.38 30.00
CA ARG A 172 -0.87 -3.09 31.03
C ARG A 172 -0.40 -2.07 32.09
N GLN A 173 0.53 -1.18 31.73
CA GLN A 173 0.90 0.00 32.53
C GLN A 173 0.56 1.29 31.79
#